data_AF-A0A852LH12-F1
#
_entry.id   AF-A0A852LH12-F1
#
_cell.length_a   1.000
_cell.length_b   1.000
_cell.length_c   1.000
_cell.angle_alpha   90.00
_cell.angle_beta   90.00
_cell.angle_gamma   90.00
#
_symmetry.space_group_name_H-M   'P 1'
#
loop_
_entity.id
_entity.type
_entity.pdbx_description
1 polymer ?
#
loop_
_entity_poly.entity_id
_entity_poly.type
_entity_poly.pdbx_seq_one_letter_code
_entity_poly.pdbx_strand_id
1 'polypeptide(L)'
;MASGPSRSAAEAYGPNRFVSLPAELDPASYDSSPEQRRAQAERLAIRARLKRLYQLQLNNPRPPPVIHDPALLRWAYARTQNVYPTFRPTPKTSFLGIAFAIVPLLFWGTLFKFDR
;
A
#
# COMPACT_ATOMS: atom_id res chain seq x y z
N MET A 1 44.20 9.79 -14.30
CA MET A 1 42.76 9.96 -14.53
C MET A 1 42.04 9.16 -13.45
N ALA A 2 41.67 9.78 -12.32
CA ALA A 2 40.97 9.09 -11.26
C ALA A 2 39.53 8.83 -11.70
N SER A 3 39.15 7.56 -11.86
CA SER A 3 37.76 7.17 -12.03
C SER A 3 36.97 7.68 -10.82
N GLY A 4 35.90 8.44 -11.05
CA GLY A 4 35.01 8.91 -9.99
C GLY A 4 34.43 7.74 -9.17
N PRO A 5 33.80 8.02 -8.02
CA PRO A 5 33.27 6.97 -7.15
C PRO A 5 32.30 6.06 -7.91
N SER A 6 32.51 4.75 -7.82
CA SER A 6 31.64 3.74 -8.41
C SER A 6 30.23 3.85 -7.82
N ARG A 7 29.19 3.94 -8.66
CA ARG A 7 27.79 3.93 -8.22
C ARG A 7 27.51 2.71 -7.33
N SER A 8 26.73 2.89 -6.28
CA SER A 8 26.31 1.78 -5.42
C SER A 8 25.41 0.82 -6.19
N ALA A 9 25.42 -0.47 -5.85
CA ALA A 9 24.58 -1.48 -6.55
C ALA A 9 23.07 -1.14 -6.44
N ALA A 10 22.65 -0.49 -5.36
CA ALA A 10 21.28 0.00 -5.17
C ALA A 10 20.93 1.13 -6.15
N GLU A 11 21.86 2.08 -6.37
CA GLU A 11 21.71 3.15 -7.37
C GLU A 11 21.69 2.61 -8.80
N ALA A 12 22.45 1.54 -9.07
CA ALA A 12 22.48 0.90 -10.37
C ALA A 12 21.20 0.10 -10.69
N TYR A 13 20.49 -0.40 -9.66
CA TYR A 13 19.28 -1.22 -9.85
C TYR A 13 18.10 -0.44 -10.44
N GLY A 14 17.94 0.84 -10.10
CA GLY A 14 16.89 1.71 -10.64
C GLY A 14 15.46 1.21 -10.34
N PRO A 15 15.02 1.18 -9.07
CA PRO A 15 13.69 0.66 -8.70
C PRO A 15 12.57 1.47 -9.36
N ASN A 16 11.45 0.79 -9.67
CA ASN A 16 10.27 1.38 -10.31
C ASN A 16 9.04 1.18 -9.41
N ARG A 17 7.95 1.90 -9.68
CA ARG A 17 6.65 1.77 -9.01
C ARG A 17 6.14 0.32 -8.97
N PHE A 18 6.44 -0.46 -10.01
CA PHE A 18 6.00 -1.85 -10.15
C PHE A 18 7.06 -2.87 -9.71
N VAL A 19 8.30 -2.44 -9.50
CA VAL A 19 9.43 -3.31 -9.12
C VAL A 19 10.19 -2.64 -7.99
N SER A 20 9.94 -3.10 -6.77
CA SER A 20 10.61 -2.61 -5.57
C SER A 20 12.09 -2.99 -5.55
N LEU A 21 12.88 -2.21 -4.82
CA LEU A 21 14.27 -2.54 -4.54
C LEU A 21 14.34 -3.88 -3.75
N PRO A 22 15.19 -4.84 -4.18
CA PRO A 22 15.46 -6.05 -3.41
C PRO A 22 15.97 -5.73 -2.01
N ALA A 23 15.58 -6.54 -1.02
CA ALA A 23 15.94 -6.32 0.37
C ALA A 23 17.47 -6.38 0.59
N GLU A 24 18.17 -7.21 -0.19
CA GLU A 24 19.62 -7.38 -0.13
C GLU A 24 20.39 -6.14 -0.62
N LEU A 25 19.76 -5.36 -1.51
CA LEU A 25 20.33 -4.14 -2.06
C LEU A 25 19.96 -2.90 -1.25
N ASP A 26 18.94 -2.97 -0.38
CA ASP A 26 18.56 -1.85 0.47
C ASP A 26 19.62 -1.61 1.57
N PRO A 27 20.32 -0.46 1.56
CA PRO A 27 21.29 -0.14 2.60
C PRO A 27 20.68 -0.12 4.01
N ALA A 28 19.39 0.21 4.12
CA ALA A 28 18.69 0.23 5.40
C ALA A 28 18.54 -1.16 6.02
N SER A 29 18.58 -2.24 5.23
CA SER A 29 18.49 -3.62 5.73
C SER A 29 19.66 -3.99 6.65
N TYR A 30 20.82 -3.36 6.45
CA TYR A 30 22.03 -3.59 7.24
C TYR A 30 22.19 -2.60 8.39
N ASP A 31 21.28 -1.64 8.54
CA ASP A 31 21.31 -0.71 9.68
C ASP A 31 21.05 -1.48 10.97
N SER A 32 22.08 -1.53 11.82
CA SER A 32 22.04 -2.23 13.10
C SER A 32 21.95 -1.28 14.30
N SER A 33 21.55 -0.02 14.06
CA SER A 33 21.32 0.98 15.09
C SER A 33 20.39 0.49 16.21
N PRO A 34 20.60 0.95 17.46
CA PRO A 34 19.81 0.49 18.60
C PRO A 34 18.31 0.83 18.45
N GLU A 35 17.98 1.92 17.76
CA GLU A 35 16.59 2.33 17.49
C GLU A 35 15.89 1.36 16.52
N GLN A 36 16.55 0.98 15.43
CA GLN A 36 16.01 -0.01 14.48
C GLN A 36 15.76 -1.35 15.17
N ARG A 37 16.69 -1.82 16.02
CA ARG A 37 16.51 -3.06 16.78
C ARG A 37 15.29 -2.99 17.70
N ARG A 38 15.05 -1.86 18.37
CA ARG A 38 13.85 -1.65 19.20
C ARG A 38 12.58 -1.70 18.34
N ALA A 39 12.55 -0.97 17.23
CA ALA A 39 11.41 -0.97 16.32
C ALA A 39 11.11 -2.37 15.73
N GLN A 40 12.16 -3.14 15.38
CA GLN A 40 12.02 -4.52 14.92
C GLN A 40 11.48 -5.44 16.03
N ALA A 41 11.98 -5.32 17.26
CA ALA A 41 11.51 -6.08 18.40
C ALA A 41 10.03 -5.78 18.72
N GLU A 42 9.62 -4.51 18.67
CA GLU A 42 8.23 -4.09 18.86
C GLU A 42 7.32 -4.66 17.75
N ARG A 43 7.72 -4.54 16.48
CA ARG A 43 6.99 -5.14 15.34
C ARG A 43 6.86 -6.65 15.49
N LEU A 44 7.93 -7.33 15.93
CA LEU A 44 7.93 -8.77 16.15
C LEU A 44 7.03 -9.17 17.33
N ALA A 45 7.03 -8.40 18.42
CA ALA A 45 6.15 -8.61 19.56
C ALA A 45 4.66 -8.50 19.16
N ILE A 46 4.31 -7.48 18.37
CA ILE A 46 2.95 -7.31 17.83
C ILE A 46 2.59 -8.49 16.93
N ARG A 47 3.48 -8.87 15.99
CA ARG A 47 3.26 -10.00 15.08
C ARG A 47 3.06 -11.31 15.84
N ALA A 48 3.89 -11.59 16.84
CA ALA A 48 3.80 -12.79 17.65
C ALA A 48 2.49 -12.83 18.45
N ARG A 49 2.07 -11.71 19.04
CA ARG A 49 0.80 -11.58 19.74
C ARG A 49 -0.39 -11.87 18.83
N LEU A 50 -0.43 -11.26 17.64
CA LEU A 50 -1.50 -11.48 16.66
C LEU A 50 -1.55 -12.93 16.17
N LYS A 51 -0.38 -13.52 15.87
CA LYS A 51 -0.27 -14.93 15.47
C LYS A 51 -0.78 -15.88 16.55
N ARG A 52 -0.44 -15.62 17.82
CA ARG A 52 -0.93 -16.42 18.95
C ARG A 52 -2.45 -16.36 19.07
N LEU A 53 -3.05 -15.18 18.96
CA LEU A 53 -4.52 -15.03 19.02
C LEU A 53 -5.21 -15.84 17.92
N TYR A 54 -4.70 -15.75 16.69
CA TYR A 54 -5.22 -16.53 15.57
C TYR A 54 -5.08 -18.04 15.79
N GLN A 55 -3.91 -18.51 16.25
CA GLN A 55 -3.68 -19.93 16.51
C GLN A 55 -4.58 -20.48 17.62
N LEU A 56 -4.88 -19.70 18.66
CA LEU A 56 -5.81 -20.11 19.72
C LEU A 56 -7.24 -20.31 19.20
N GLN A 57 -7.68 -19.46 18.26
CA GLN A 57 -8.99 -19.60 17.63
C GLN A 57 -9.04 -20.78 16.66
N LEU A 58 -7.98 -20.98 15.88
CA LEU A 58 -7.88 -22.06 14.90
C LEU A 58 -7.81 -23.44 15.56
N ASN A 59 -7.06 -23.57 16.65
CA ASN A 59 -6.86 -24.84 17.35
C ASN A 59 -7.94 -25.13 18.41
N ASN A 60 -9.02 -24.34 18.46
CA ASN A 60 -10.12 -24.58 19.40
C ASN A 60 -10.90 -25.84 18.96
N PRO A 61 -11.14 -26.84 19.85
CA PRO A 61 -11.90 -28.04 19.50
C PRO A 61 -13.36 -27.75 19.06
N ARG A 62 -13.88 -26.56 19.34
CA ARG A 62 -15.17 -26.09 18.83
C ARG A 62 -14.96 -24.73 18.14
N PRO A 63 -14.46 -24.71 16.90
CA PRO A 63 -14.18 -23.46 16.22
C PRO A 63 -15.49 -22.78 15.80
N PRO A 64 -15.52 -21.44 15.76
CA PRO A 64 -16.61 -20.72 15.11
C PRO A 64 -16.61 -21.04 13.60
N PRO A 65 -17.76 -20.93 12.91
CA PRO A 65 -17.86 -21.22 11.48
C PRO A 65 -16.97 -20.31 10.62
N VAL A 66 -16.69 -19.10 11.10
CA VAL A 66 -15.79 -18.13 10.45
C VAL A 66 -14.91 -17.47 11.51
N ILE A 67 -13.61 -17.46 11.28
CA ILE A 67 -12.67 -16.70 12.11
C ILE A 67 -12.69 -15.25 11.62
N HIS A 68 -13.22 -14.34 12.44
CA HIS A 68 -13.29 -12.92 12.10
C HIS A 68 -11.92 -12.26 12.20
N ASP A 69 -11.39 -11.78 11.07
CA ASP A 69 -10.21 -10.91 11.04
C ASP A 69 -10.63 -9.44 11.12
N PRO A 70 -10.37 -8.74 12.25
CA PRO A 70 -10.70 -7.32 12.38
C PRO A 70 -9.91 -6.44 11.41
N ALA A 71 -8.73 -6.87 10.93
CA ALA A 71 -7.97 -6.12 9.93
C ALA A 71 -8.70 -6.12 8.58
N LEU A 72 -9.23 -7.26 8.16
CA LEU A 72 -10.01 -7.39 6.94
C LEU A 72 -11.31 -6.57 7.02
N LEU A 73 -12.02 -6.63 8.14
CA LEU A 73 -13.25 -5.86 8.34
C LEU A 73 -12.98 -4.34 8.28
N ARG A 74 -11.92 -3.87 8.92
CA ARG A 74 -11.52 -2.46 8.86
C ARG A 74 -11.08 -2.03 7.47
N TRP A 75 -10.38 -2.90 6.74
CA TRP A 75 -10.01 -2.65 5.34
C TRP A 75 -11.26 -2.53 4.46
N ALA A 76 -12.23 -3.44 4.60
CA ALA A 76 -13.48 -3.39 3.88
C ALA A 76 -14.27 -2.11 4.19
N TYR A 77 -14.40 -1.77 5.48
CA TYR A 77 -15.04 -0.54 5.95
C TYR A 77 -14.38 0.71 5.35
N ALA A 78 -13.05 0.78 5.37
CA ALA A 78 -12.30 1.90 4.82
C ALA A 78 -12.56 2.11 3.32
N ARG A 79 -12.78 1.02 2.57
CA ARG A 79 -13.02 1.04 1.12
C ARG A 79 -14.47 1.32 0.73
N THR A 80 -15.43 1.01 1.59
CA THR A 80 -16.87 1.12 1.26
C THR A 80 -17.54 2.26 2.00
N GLN A 81 -17.45 2.28 3.32
CA GLN A 81 -18.24 3.17 4.18
C GLN A 81 -17.48 4.46 4.52
N ASN A 82 -16.15 4.44 4.56
CA ASN A 82 -15.35 5.60 4.95
C ASN A 82 -14.96 6.57 3.80
N VAL A 83 -15.42 6.29 2.57
CA VAL A 83 -15.01 7.08 1.39
C VAL A 83 -15.60 8.49 1.42
N TYR A 84 -16.92 8.61 1.58
CA TYR A 84 -17.60 9.91 1.58
C TYR A 84 -17.40 10.73 2.87
N PRO A 85 -17.41 10.15 4.08
CA PRO A 85 -17.18 10.91 5.30
C PRO A 85 -15.82 11.62 5.35
N THR A 86 -14.79 11.03 4.71
CA THR A 86 -13.43 11.59 4.66
C THR A 86 -13.19 12.45 3.40
N PHE A 87 -14.16 12.53 2.48
CA PHE A 87 -14.02 13.29 1.25
C PHE A 87 -14.06 14.80 1.52
N ARG A 88 -13.10 15.52 0.93
CA ARG A 88 -13.07 16.99 0.97
C ARG A 88 -13.14 17.53 -0.47
N PRO A 89 -14.09 18.42 -0.77
CA PRO A 89 -14.11 19.12 -2.05
C PRO A 89 -12.94 20.10 -2.09
N THR A 90 -11.90 19.75 -2.84
CA THR A 90 -10.69 20.56 -3.06
C THR A 90 -10.53 20.82 -4.56
N PRO A 91 -9.82 21.87 -4.99
CA PRO A 91 -9.59 22.11 -6.41
C PRO A 91 -9.02 20.89 -7.15
N LYS A 92 -8.12 20.13 -6.51
CA LYS A 92 -7.55 18.90 -7.07
C LYS A 92 -8.60 17.81 -7.26
N THR A 93 -9.45 17.57 -6.26
CA THR A 93 -10.49 16.52 -6.34
C THR A 93 -11.59 16.89 -7.31
N SER A 94 -12.00 18.15 -7.36
CA SER A 94 -12.97 18.66 -8.34
C SER A 94 -12.44 18.59 -9.77
N PHE A 95 -11.18 18.99 -10.01
CA PHE A 95 -10.55 18.87 -11.33
C PHE A 95 -10.49 17.42 -11.80
N LEU A 96 -10.04 16.50 -10.93
CA LEU A 96 -10.01 15.06 -11.23
C LEU A 96 -11.42 14.54 -11.53
N GLY A 97 -12.42 14.95 -10.76
CA GLY A 97 -13.82 14.59 -10.99
C GLY A 97 -14.29 15.01 -12.38
N ILE A 98 -14.07 16.26 -12.78
CA ILE A 98 -14.44 16.76 -14.12
C ILE A 98 -13.66 16.02 -15.22
N ALA A 99 -12.35 15.87 -15.04
CA ALA A 99 -11.48 15.24 -16.02
C ALA A 99 -11.86 13.77 -16.29
N PHE A 100 -12.29 13.03 -15.27
CA PHE A 100 -12.66 11.62 -15.43
C PHE A 100 -14.15 11.37 -15.64
N ALA A 101 -15.03 12.30 -15.27
CA ALA A 101 -16.49 12.14 -15.47
C ALA A 101 -17.00 12.83 -16.74
N ILE A 102 -16.58 14.08 -17.00
CA ILE A 102 -17.16 14.91 -18.07
C ILE A 102 -16.38 14.76 -19.37
N VAL A 103 -15.05 14.78 -19.32
CA VAL A 103 -14.21 14.73 -20.52
C VAL A 103 -14.45 13.47 -21.37
N PRO A 104 -14.56 12.24 -20.82
CA PRO A 104 -14.85 11.07 -21.63
C PRO A 104 -16.21 11.16 -22.33
N LEU A 105 -17.23 11.72 -21.67
CA LEU A 105 -18.56 11.90 -22.26
C LEU A 105 -18.52 12.86 -23.44
N LEU A 106 -17.83 14.00 -23.30
CA LEU A 106 -17.67 14.96 -24.38
C LEU A 106 -16.85 14.39 -25.53
N PHE A 107 -15.76 13.67 -25.22
CA PHE A 107 -14.89 13.03 -26.20
C PHE A 107 -15.64 12.02 -27.05
N TRP A 108 -16.40 11.10 -26.42
CA TRP A 108 -17.18 10.12 -27.18
C TRP A 108 -18.34 10.78 -27.92
N GLY A 109 -19.01 11.76 -27.32
CA GLY A 109 -20.09 12.50 -27.96
C GLY A 109 -19.65 13.25 -29.21
N THR A 110 -18.47 13.86 -29.20
CA THR A 110 -17.91 14.52 -30.38
C THR A 110 -17.47 13.50 -31.42
N LEU A 111 -16.81 12.42 -31.02
CA LEU A 111 -16.36 11.37 -31.93
C LEU A 111 -17.55 10.74 -32.68
N PHE A 112 -18.62 10.37 -31.97
CA PHE A 112 -19.83 9.82 -32.61
C PHE A 112 -20.56 10.84 -33.49
N LYS A 113 -20.44 12.13 -33.19
CA LYS A 113 -20.99 13.20 -34.02
C LYS A 113 -20.18 13.45 -35.30
N PHE A 114 -18.90 13.12 -35.32
CA PHE A 114 -18.09 13.20 -36.54
C PHE A 114 -18.23 11.96 -37.43
N ASP A 115 -18.58 10.82 -36.84
CA ASP A 115 -18.82 9.55 -37.55
C ASP A 115 -20.21 9.49 -38.23
N ARG A 116 -21.23 10.14 -37.65
CA ARG A 116 -22.59 10.28 -38.20
C ARG A 116 -22.83 11.62 -38.87
#